data_AF-A0A932UH70-F1
#
_entry.id   AF-A0A932UH70-F1
#
_cell.length_a   1.000
_cell.length_b   1.000
_cell.length_c   1.000
_cell.angle_alpha   90.00
_cell.angle_beta   90.00
_cell.angle_gamma   90.00
#
_symmetry.space_group_name_H-M   'P 1'
#
loop_
_entity.id
_entity.type
_entity.pdbx_description
1 polymer ?
#
loop_
_entity_poly.entity_id
_entity_poly.type
_entity_poly.pdbx_seq_one_letter_code
_entity_poly.pdbx_strand_id
1 'polypeptide(L)'
;MSRPSPAPERPESIRFLALLAEASPRIGTGHVVELRNVARAALRRGVATELWLNSEAPPGLLEAAPCPVQVVADFSPDQLRNVASSLRARECAAALVSFWQIQNEQITALADFGGPVAVVDELGGVALPCDLVFNPSLVPELVAYTSSNPRFRVCGGPQ
;
A
#
# COMPACT_ATOMS: atom_id res chain seq x y z
N MET A 1 -13.79 -49.91 -15.14
CA MET A 1 -13.72 -48.51 -15.64
C MET A 1 -13.39 -47.62 -14.45
N SER A 2 -12.12 -47.24 -14.29
CA SER A 2 -11.68 -46.37 -13.20
C SER A 2 -12.02 -44.93 -13.52
N ARG A 3 -12.71 -44.23 -12.62
CA ARG A 3 -12.97 -42.79 -12.76
C ARG A 3 -11.63 -42.05 -12.74
N PRO A 4 -11.41 -41.06 -13.63
CA PRO A 4 -10.23 -40.21 -13.54
C PRO A 4 -10.26 -39.44 -12.21
N SER A 5 -9.13 -39.46 -11.51
CA SER A 5 -8.93 -38.65 -10.30
C SER A 5 -9.05 -37.18 -10.67
N PRO A 6 -9.78 -36.35 -9.91
CA PRO A 6 -9.82 -34.92 -10.16
C PRO A 6 -8.40 -34.35 -10.08
N ALA A 7 -8.06 -33.48 -11.04
CA ALA A 7 -6.81 -32.72 -10.99
C ALA A 7 -6.77 -31.91 -9.67
N PRO A 8 -5.59 -31.76 -9.05
CA PRO A 8 -5.47 -30.95 -7.84
C PRO A 8 -6.00 -29.54 -8.12
N GLU A 9 -6.94 -29.09 -7.30
CA GLU A 9 -7.40 -27.71 -7.31
C GLU A 9 -6.16 -26.81 -7.19
N ARG A 10 -6.02 -25.87 -8.12
CA ARG A 10 -4.96 -24.85 -8.00
C ARG A 10 -5.18 -24.18 -6.65
N PRO A 11 -4.15 -24.07 -5.79
CA PRO A 11 -4.29 -23.32 -4.55
C PRO A 11 -4.87 -21.95 -4.91
N GLU A 12 -5.93 -21.53 -4.21
CA GLU A 12 -6.49 -20.19 -4.35
C GLU A 12 -5.33 -19.21 -4.40
N SER A 13 -5.23 -18.44 -5.49
CA SER A 13 -4.18 -17.48 -5.67
C SER A 13 -4.14 -16.56 -4.45
N ILE A 14 -3.06 -16.63 -3.69
CA ILE A 14 -2.92 -15.89 -2.45
C ILE A 14 -2.93 -14.41 -2.80
N ARG A 15 -4.07 -13.75 -2.56
CA ARG A 15 -4.19 -12.30 -2.66
C ARG A 15 -3.42 -11.69 -1.49
N PHE A 16 -2.60 -10.68 -1.75
CA PHE A 16 -1.79 -10.00 -0.75
C PHE A 16 -2.11 -8.50 -0.67
N LEU A 17 -1.76 -7.89 0.45
CA LEU A 17 -1.76 -6.44 0.65
C LEU A 17 -0.39 -5.87 0.25
N ALA A 18 -0.35 -4.94 -0.69
CA ALA A 18 0.87 -4.20 -1.02
C ALA A 18 0.99 -2.96 -0.12
N LEU A 19 2.13 -2.80 0.53
CA LEU A 19 2.45 -1.66 1.39
C LEU A 19 3.59 -0.87 0.74
N LEU A 20 3.32 0.33 0.23
CA LEU A 20 4.30 1.15 -0.47
C LEU A 20 4.75 2.29 0.43
N ALA A 21 6.04 2.35 0.78
CA ALA A 21 6.60 3.39 1.63
C ALA A 21 7.90 3.98 1.10
N GLU A 22 8.05 5.29 1.30
CA GLU A 22 9.29 6.01 1.03
C GLU A 22 10.20 6.07 2.25
N ALA A 23 11.50 5.90 2.03
CA ALA A 23 12.54 6.26 2.97
C ALA A 23 13.79 6.76 2.24
N SER A 24 14.44 7.75 2.85
CA SER A 24 15.76 8.23 2.43
C SER A 24 16.39 9.01 3.58
N PRO A 25 17.69 9.33 3.51
CA PRO A 25 18.31 10.24 4.49
C PRO A 25 17.60 11.59 4.61
N ARG A 26 16.92 12.05 3.55
CA ARG A 26 16.17 13.32 3.52
C ARG A 26 14.75 13.17 4.09
N ILE A 27 14.06 12.08 3.77
CA ILE A 27 12.66 11.84 4.16
C ILE A 27 12.60 11.29 5.60
N GLY A 28 13.65 10.59 6.03
CA GLY A 28 13.64 9.78 7.25
C GLY A 28 13.06 8.38 6.99
N THR A 29 12.69 7.69 8.07
CA THR A 29 12.24 6.28 8.03
C THR A 29 10.83 6.07 8.58
N GLY A 30 10.12 7.16 8.92
CA GLY A 30 8.80 7.12 9.58
C GLY A 30 7.77 6.29 8.83
N HIS A 31 7.58 6.57 7.53
CA HIS A 31 6.65 5.86 6.66
C HIS A 31 6.90 4.34 6.61
N VAL A 32 8.17 3.93 6.58
CA VAL A 32 8.53 2.51 6.59
C VAL A 32 8.25 1.87 7.94
N VAL A 33 8.53 2.56 9.05
CA VAL A 33 8.20 2.06 10.39
C VAL A 33 6.70 1.88 10.56
N GLU A 34 5.92 2.86 10.08
CA GLU A 34 4.46 2.81 10.09
C GLU A 34 3.94 1.60 9.30
N LEU A 35 4.33 1.45 8.03
CA LEU A 35 3.86 0.32 7.23
C LEU A 35 4.39 -1.03 7.72
N ARG A 36 5.56 -1.10 8.37
CA ARG A 36 6.01 -2.31 9.06
C ARG A 36 5.09 -2.71 10.21
N ASN A 37 4.52 -1.74 10.93
CA ASN A 37 3.54 -2.03 11.98
C ASN A 37 2.22 -2.53 11.39
N VAL A 38 1.77 -1.94 10.27
CA VAL A 38 0.62 -2.45 9.50
C VAL A 38 0.88 -3.88 9.02
N ALA A 39 2.04 -4.15 8.44
CA ALA A 39 2.43 -5.48 7.97
C ALA A 39 2.38 -6.52 9.10
N ARG A 40 2.96 -6.20 10.27
CA ARG A 40 2.89 -7.09 11.45
C ARG A 40 1.45 -7.35 11.89
N ALA A 41 0.60 -6.33 11.88
CA ALA A 41 -0.81 -6.47 12.25
C ALA A 41 -1.58 -7.33 11.23
N ALA A 42 -1.35 -7.13 9.94
CA ALA A 42 -1.93 -7.91 8.85
C ALA A 42 -1.51 -9.38 8.92
N LEU A 43 -0.21 -9.65 9.07
CA LEU A 43 0.34 -11.00 9.19
C LEU A 43 -0.21 -11.75 10.42
N ARG A 44 -0.36 -11.09 11.58
CA ARG A 44 -1.00 -11.68 12.76
C ARG A 44 -2.45 -12.09 12.52
N ARG A 45 -3.11 -11.51 11.50
CA ARG A 45 -4.47 -11.86 11.07
C ARG A 45 -4.49 -12.81 9.87
N GLY A 46 -3.34 -13.37 9.48
CA GLY A 46 -3.25 -14.28 8.33
C GLY A 46 -3.34 -13.59 6.97
N VAL A 47 -3.20 -12.27 6.91
CA VAL A 47 -3.22 -11.52 5.64
C VAL A 47 -1.82 -11.49 5.05
N ALA A 48 -1.64 -12.14 3.90
CA ALA A 48 -0.39 -12.06 3.14
C ALA A 48 -0.09 -10.61 2.78
N THR A 49 1.15 -10.19 2.96
CA THR A 49 1.56 -8.79 2.84
C THR A 49 2.94 -8.69 2.19
N GLU A 50 3.16 -7.65 1.40
CA GLU A 50 4.47 -7.31 0.86
C GLU A 50 4.77 -5.83 1.06
N LEU A 51 6.03 -5.52 1.35
CA LEU A 51 6.51 -4.15 1.50
C LEU A 51 7.24 -3.74 0.22
N TRP A 52 6.94 -2.58 -0.30
CA TRP A 52 7.52 -2.00 -1.49
C TRP A 52 8.23 -0.71 -1.08
N LEU A 53 9.54 -0.66 -1.28
CA LEU A 53 10.40 0.45 -0.83
C LEU A 53 11.14 1.07 -2.01
N ASN A 54 11.35 2.38 -1.98
CA ASN A 54 12.24 3.05 -2.92
C ASN A 54 13.71 2.65 -2.66
N SER A 55 14.55 2.76 -3.69
CA SER A 55 15.93 2.29 -3.68
C SER A 55 16.86 3.04 -2.71
N GLU A 56 16.44 4.24 -2.26
CA GLU A 56 17.17 5.03 -1.26
C GLU A 56 16.89 4.59 0.19
N ALA A 57 15.98 3.63 0.39
CA ALA A 57 15.68 3.12 1.72
C ALA A 57 16.94 2.49 2.36
N PRO A 58 17.31 2.88 3.60
CA PRO A 58 18.47 2.31 4.28
C PRO A 58 18.43 0.77 4.35
N PRO A 59 19.53 0.05 4.08
CA PRO A 59 19.57 -1.42 4.04
C PRO A 59 18.99 -2.10 5.30
N GLY A 60 19.23 -1.54 6.48
CA GLY A 60 18.70 -2.08 7.74
C GLY A 60 17.17 -2.08 7.83
N LEU A 61 16.45 -1.28 7.02
CA LEU A 61 14.99 -1.35 6.94
C LEU A 61 14.50 -2.58 6.16
N LEU A 62 15.26 -2.99 5.14
CA LEU A 62 14.95 -4.17 4.33
C LEU A 62 15.17 -5.44 5.16
N GLU A 63 16.30 -5.53 5.84
CA GLU A 63 16.68 -6.68 6.69
C GLU A 63 15.69 -6.92 7.83
N ALA A 64 15.11 -5.84 8.37
CA ALA A 64 14.20 -5.92 9.51
C ALA A 64 12.71 -6.04 9.10
N ALA A 65 12.41 -6.20 7.80
CA ALA A 65 11.04 -6.31 7.32
C ALA A 65 10.37 -7.63 7.78
N PRO A 66 9.10 -7.58 8.23
CA PRO A 66 8.38 -8.77 8.70
C PRO A 66 7.82 -9.65 7.56
N CYS A 67 7.98 -9.21 6.31
CA CYS A 67 7.40 -9.79 5.10
C CYS A 67 8.36 -9.62 3.91
N PRO A 68 8.10 -10.26 2.75
CA PRO A 68 8.87 -10.00 1.54
C PRO A 68 8.94 -8.51 1.20
N VAL A 69 10.10 -8.07 0.73
CA VAL A 69 10.37 -6.69 0.31
C VAL A 69 10.63 -6.67 -1.18
N GLN A 70 9.96 -5.76 -1.88
CA GLN A 70 10.24 -5.38 -3.26
C GLN A 70 10.91 -4.01 -3.25
N VAL A 71 12.01 -3.86 -3.98
CA VAL A 71 12.69 -2.58 -4.12
C VAL A 71 12.37 -2.01 -5.49
N VAL A 72 11.91 -0.76 -5.52
CA VAL A 72 11.65 0.01 -6.74
C VAL A 72 12.62 1.18 -6.81
N ALA A 73 12.88 1.71 -8.00
CA ALA A 73 13.82 2.84 -8.15
C ALA A 73 13.34 4.05 -7.32
N ASP A 74 12.09 4.45 -7.56
CA ASP A 74 11.37 5.52 -6.88
C ASP A 74 9.86 5.29 -7.01
N PHE A 75 9.04 6.22 -6.50
CA PHE A 75 7.59 6.23 -6.66
C PHE A 75 7.12 7.39 -7.56
N SER A 76 7.88 7.70 -8.60
CA SER A 76 7.38 8.55 -9.69
C SER A 76 6.17 7.87 -10.37
N PRO A 77 5.27 8.63 -11.02
CA PRO A 77 4.12 8.07 -11.71
C PRO A 77 4.47 6.95 -12.70
N ASP A 78 5.58 7.08 -13.44
CA ASP A 78 6.01 6.06 -14.41
C ASP A 78 6.43 4.76 -13.73
N GLN A 79 7.18 4.84 -12.62
CA GLN A 79 7.52 3.65 -11.83
C GLN A 79 6.28 3.03 -11.18
N LEU A 80 5.35 3.85 -10.70
CA LEU A 80 4.10 3.38 -10.12
C LEU A 80 3.21 2.65 -11.13
N ARG A 81 3.24 2.99 -12.41
CA ARG A 81 2.55 2.19 -13.46
C ARG A 81 3.17 0.80 -13.62
N ASN A 82 4.48 0.68 -13.49
CA ASN A 82 5.16 -0.62 -13.50
C ASN A 82 4.79 -1.43 -12.25
N VAL A 83 4.77 -0.78 -11.08
CA VAL A 83 4.29 -1.39 -9.83
C VAL A 83 2.85 -1.86 -9.99
N ALA A 84 1.95 -1.01 -10.49
CA ALA A 84 0.55 -1.32 -10.73
C ALA A 84 0.37 -2.53 -11.66
N SER A 85 1.16 -2.60 -12.73
CA SER A 85 1.17 -3.75 -13.63
C SER A 85 1.60 -5.05 -12.92
N SER A 86 2.61 -4.98 -12.06
CA SER A 86 3.06 -6.11 -11.24
C SER A 86 2.02 -6.54 -10.21
N LEU A 87 1.40 -5.58 -9.50
CA LEU A 87 0.33 -5.83 -8.55
C LEU A 87 -0.88 -6.50 -9.22
N ARG A 88 -1.27 -6.04 -10.41
CA ARG A 88 -2.35 -6.64 -11.20
C ARG A 88 -2.02 -8.07 -11.60
N ALA A 89 -0.83 -8.30 -12.16
CA ALA A 89 -0.40 -9.63 -12.62
C ALA A 89 -0.33 -10.66 -11.49
N ARG A 90 -0.17 -10.20 -10.25
CA ARG A 90 -0.05 -11.01 -9.03
C ARG A 90 -1.33 -11.00 -8.19
N GLU A 91 -2.42 -10.48 -8.74
CA GLU A 91 -3.75 -10.45 -8.11
C GLU A 91 -3.74 -9.81 -6.71
N CYS A 92 -3.02 -8.71 -6.57
CA CYS A 92 -3.00 -7.90 -5.34
C CYS A 92 -4.42 -7.53 -4.89
N ALA A 93 -4.72 -7.67 -3.60
CA ALA A 93 -6.03 -7.36 -3.04
C ALA A 93 -6.27 -5.86 -2.88
N ALA A 94 -5.23 -5.13 -2.46
CA ALA A 94 -5.29 -3.71 -2.13
C ALA A 94 -3.86 -3.14 -2.04
N ALA A 95 -3.71 -1.84 -2.27
CA ALA A 95 -2.46 -1.13 -2.00
C ALA A 95 -2.66 -0.08 -0.89
N LEU A 96 -1.75 -0.01 0.06
CA LEU A 96 -1.66 1.06 1.06
C LEU A 96 -0.37 1.85 0.83
N VAL A 97 -0.51 3.17 0.69
CA VAL A 97 0.57 4.09 0.36
C VAL A 97 0.88 4.98 1.56
N SER A 98 2.16 5.13 1.92
CA SER A 98 2.64 6.12 2.89
C SER A 98 3.89 6.78 2.30
N PHE A 99 3.71 7.92 1.64
CA PHE A 99 4.79 8.66 0.97
C PHE A 99 4.98 10.05 1.57
N TRP A 100 6.13 10.63 1.29
CA TRP A 100 6.39 12.02 1.58
C TRP A 100 5.80 12.89 0.46
N GLN A 101 4.93 13.85 0.82
CA GLN A 101 4.30 14.77 -0.13
C GLN A 101 3.54 14.04 -1.27
N ILE A 102 2.52 13.26 -0.90
CA ILE A 102 1.70 12.49 -1.84
C ILE A 102 1.10 13.39 -2.93
N GLN A 103 1.28 12.99 -4.20
CA GLN A 103 0.72 13.64 -5.37
C GLN A 103 -0.40 12.79 -5.99
N ASN A 104 -1.41 13.46 -6.55
CA ASN A 104 -2.57 12.79 -7.14
C ASN A 104 -2.21 11.91 -8.33
N GLU A 105 -1.19 12.31 -9.10
CA GLU A 105 -0.65 11.56 -10.24
C GLU A 105 -0.07 10.21 -9.79
N GLN A 106 0.55 10.15 -8.60
CA GLN A 106 1.08 8.91 -8.04
C GLN A 106 -0.06 7.93 -7.71
N ILE A 107 -1.09 8.42 -7.01
CA ILE A 107 -2.26 7.61 -6.64
C ILE A 107 -3.02 7.13 -7.88
N THR A 108 -3.17 8.00 -8.88
CA THR A 108 -3.81 7.67 -10.16
C THR A 108 -3.03 6.62 -10.92
N ALA A 109 -1.70 6.75 -11.00
CA ALA A 109 -0.83 5.77 -11.65
C ALA A 109 -0.89 4.40 -10.95
N LEU A 110 -0.96 4.38 -9.62
CA LEU A 110 -1.09 3.13 -8.87
C LEU A 110 -2.47 2.48 -9.10
N ALA A 111 -3.55 3.26 -9.13
CA ALA A 111 -4.92 2.79 -9.30
C ALA A 111 -5.12 1.97 -10.59
N ASP A 112 -4.24 2.11 -11.59
CA ASP A 112 -4.20 1.26 -12.78
C ASP A 112 -4.05 -0.24 -12.45
N PHE A 113 -3.70 -0.66 -11.23
CA PHE A 113 -3.68 -2.10 -10.91
C PHE A 113 -5.09 -2.71 -10.89
N GLY A 114 -6.14 -1.91 -10.70
CA GLY A 114 -7.54 -2.31 -10.76
C GLY A 114 -8.17 -2.72 -9.43
N GLY A 115 -7.46 -2.54 -8.31
CA GLY A 115 -8.00 -2.74 -6.96
C GLY A 115 -8.00 -1.45 -6.14
N PRO A 116 -8.45 -1.52 -4.88
CA PRO A 116 -8.56 -0.36 -4.01
C PRO A 116 -7.18 0.18 -3.59
N VAL A 117 -7.06 1.51 -3.59
CA VAL A 117 -5.88 2.24 -3.09
C VAL A 117 -6.26 2.97 -1.81
N ALA A 118 -5.54 2.69 -0.74
CA ALA A 118 -5.60 3.41 0.52
C ALA A 118 -4.33 4.26 0.69
N VAL A 119 -4.47 5.38 1.37
CA VAL A 119 -3.40 6.34 1.63
C VAL A 119 -3.29 6.59 3.13
N VAL A 120 -2.07 6.58 3.66
CA VAL A 120 -1.78 7.19 4.96
C VAL A 120 -1.35 8.63 4.71
N ASP A 121 -2.11 9.57 5.26
CA ASP A 121 -1.79 10.98 5.21
C ASP A 121 -2.28 11.68 6.49
N GLU A 122 -1.51 12.66 6.97
CA GLU A 122 -1.74 13.35 8.24
C GLU A 122 -2.08 14.84 8.08
N LEU A 123 -2.01 15.37 6.84
CA LEU A 123 -2.05 16.81 6.59
C LEU A 123 -3.46 17.37 6.38
N GLY A 124 -4.40 16.54 5.92
CA GLY A 124 -5.75 16.98 5.59
C GLY A 124 -5.80 18.03 4.49
N GLY A 125 -6.99 18.59 4.26
CA GLY A 125 -7.20 19.75 3.38
C GLY A 125 -6.98 19.49 1.89
N VAL A 126 -6.81 18.23 1.49
CA VAL A 126 -6.51 17.84 0.10
C VAL A 126 -7.56 16.88 -0.46
N ALA A 127 -7.71 16.92 -1.78
CA ALA A 127 -8.51 15.97 -2.53
C ALA A 127 -7.60 14.87 -3.08
N LEU A 128 -7.80 13.62 -2.63
CA LEU A 128 -6.97 12.47 -3.03
C LEU A 128 -7.82 11.47 -3.83
N PRO A 129 -7.40 11.03 -5.04
CA PRO A 129 -8.16 10.10 -5.88
C PRO A 129 -7.99 8.64 -5.41
N CYS A 130 -8.19 8.38 -4.12
CA CYS A 130 -8.07 7.08 -3.48
C CYS A 130 -9.42 6.56 -2.96
N ASP A 131 -9.48 5.29 -2.57
CA ASP A 131 -10.67 4.68 -1.96
C ASP A 131 -10.74 4.94 -0.45
N LEU A 132 -9.59 5.12 0.20
CA LEU A 132 -9.53 5.29 1.65
C LEU A 132 -8.34 6.17 2.06
N VAL A 133 -8.56 7.08 3.01
CA VAL A 133 -7.47 7.73 3.76
C VAL A 133 -7.48 7.21 5.19
N PHE A 134 -6.33 6.71 5.65
CA PHE A 134 -6.03 6.49 7.05
C PHE A 134 -5.27 7.71 7.57
N ASN A 135 -5.87 8.46 8.49
CA ASN A 135 -5.22 9.61 9.09
C ASN A 135 -5.03 9.34 10.60
N PRO A 136 -3.80 9.04 11.06
CA PRO A 136 -3.53 8.75 12.46
C PRO A 136 -3.54 10.00 13.36
N SER A 137 -3.68 11.20 12.79
CA SER A 137 -3.73 12.45 13.55
C SER A 137 -4.94 12.49 14.50
N LEU A 138 -4.70 13.04 15.69
CA LEU A 138 -5.74 13.31 16.69
C LEU A 138 -6.34 14.71 16.55
N VAL A 139 -5.86 15.51 15.59
CA VAL A 139 -6.29 16.89 15.36
C VAL A 139 -7.47 16.88 14.39
N PRO A 140 -8.70 17.24 14.84
CA PRO A 140 -9.90 17.15 14.01
C PRO A 140 -9.84 17.95 12.72
N GLU A 141 -9.11 19.07 12.70
CA GLU A 141 -8.95 19.91 11.52
C GLU A 141 -8.14 19.23 10.42
N LEU A 142 -7.30 18.25 10.78
CA LEU A 142 -6.43 17.53 9.85
C LEU A 142 -7.10 16.29 9.23
N VAL A 143 -8.34 15.97 9.58
CA VAL A 143 -9.08 14.81 8.99
C VAL A 143 -10.03 15.20 7.85
N ALA A 144 -9.97 16.45 7.37
CA ALA A 144 -10.81 16.93 6.28
C ALA A 144 -10.24 16.50 4.92
N TYR A 145 -10.82 15.45 4.31
CA TYR A 145 -10.44 14.98 2.96
C TYR A 145 -11.64 14.89 2.03
N THR A 146 -11.37 15.03 0.74
CA THR A 146 -12.36 14.78 -0.31
C THR A 146 -11.79 13.86 -1.38
N SER A 147 -12.67 13.25 -2.17
CA SER A 147 -12.27 12.43 -3.31
C SER A 147 -13.38 12.40 -4.34
N SER A 148 -13.02 12.26 -5.61
CA SER A 148 -13.96 11.94 -6.69
C SER A 148 -14.34 10.45 -6.72
N ASN A 149 -13.68 9.60 -5.93
CA ASN A 149 -13.99 8.17 -5.88
C ASN A 149 -15.28 7.92 -5.08
N PRO A 150 -16.32 7.27 -5.65
CA PRO A 150 -17.59 7.03 -4.96
C PRO A 150 -17.46 6.11 -3.74
N ARG A 151 -16.38 5.34 -3.63
CA ARG A 151 -16.10 4.46 -2.50
C ARG A 151 -15.30 5.12 -1.39
N PHE A 152 -14.96 6.40 -1.55
CA PHE A 152 -14.08 7.12 -0.64
C PHE A 152 -14.55 7.09 0.81
N ARG A 153 -13.62 6.77 1.72
CA ARG A 153 -13.81 6.80 3.18
C ARG A 153 -12.59 7.40 3.87
N VAL A 154 -12.82 8.05 5.01
CA VAL A 154 -11.75 8.50 5.90
C VAL A 154 -11.82 7.70 7.20
N CYS A 155 -10.68 7.14 7.60
CA CYS A 155 -10.47 6.49 8.89
C CYS A 155 -9.53 7.38 9.72
N GLY A 156 -10.10 8.22 10.59
CA GLY A 156 -9.36 9.07 11.51
C GLY A 156 -9.16 8.44 12.90
N GLY A 157 -8.37 9.10 13.76
CA GLY A 157 -8.23 8.79 15.19
C GLY A 157 -9.56 8.71 15.97
N PRO A 158 -9.54 8.32 17.26
CA PRO A 158 -10.69 7.75 17.98
C PRO A 158 -11.95 8.60 17.82
N GLN A 159 -12.99 7.97 17.26
CA GLN A 159 -14.37 8.45 17.26
C GLN A 159 -15.05 8.09 18.58
#